data_AF-A0A2N5MN21-F1
#
_entry.id   AF-A0A2N5MN21-F1
#
_cell.length_a   1.000
_cell.length_b   1.000
_cell.length_c   1.000
_cell.angle_alpha   90.00
_cell.angle_beta   90.00
_cell.angle_gamma   90.00
#
_symmetry.space_group_name_H-M   'P 1'
#
loop_
_entity.id
_entity.type
_entity.pdbx_description
1 polymer ?
#
loop_
_entity_poly.entity_id
_entity_poly.type
_entity_poly.pdbx_seq_one_letter_code
_entity_poly.pdbx_strand_id
1 'polypeptide(L)'
;MKKWISIVLILPLLLMLHAPRSLAAEGTVERLGGADRFEVAVNVSKKGWPTTAGTVVLVNYMAFADALSAAPLAYYKNAPILLTHADHLTEESKTEIRRLAPQQVIIIGSEGSVSNQIVSDLKGINVSNVSRIGGRDRYEVSAAIASQLPASSKVVVADGTNFPDALAIAPYASRNRFPILLTLPERLPDTIQAAIAARQPQGSIVAGGTASVSTQVASQLPSPLRIGGSNRFEVAANAIRQLNLNTSKAFLTTGYTFADALTGSVLAAKQNAPILLTQPSYIPAATDKIILEKSILNFVVLGSAASVSQNAVNQAVKKLMDLKIVVDPGHGGTDPGASANGLVEKNITLDVAKRLQTKLNAEGAKITMTRTGDTYVSLTDRAALANRVGADVFVSIHVNAAGTSAAYGTETFWNSQYASANSQELATYIQSEMVSELGTRNRGVKQANYYVIKYTKMPSALAELAFATNSGDAAKLGSATYRDKAAKAIFDGISTYWSKHD
;
A
#
# COMPACT_ATOMS: atom_id res chain seq x y z
N MET A 1 -68.23 -36.61 28.75
CA MET A 1 -66.83 -37.11 28.80
C MET A 1 -66.34 -37.20 27.36
N LYS A 2 -65.28 -36.62 26.82
CA LYS A 2 -64.13 -35.80 27.24
C LYS A 2 -63.89 -34.82 26.06
N LYS A 3 -63.68 -33.52 26.31
CA LYS A 3 -63.25 -32.57 25.27
C LYS A 3 -61.78 -32.82 24.95
N TRP A 4 -61.44 -33.08 23.68
CA TRP A 4 -60.05 -33.10 23.21
C TRP A 4 -59.73 -31.73 22.62
N ILE A 5 -58.82 -31.00 23.26
CA ILE A 5 -58.22 -29.77 22.74
C ILE A 5 -56.91 -30.19 22.09
N SER A 6 -56.84 -30.11 20.76
CA SER A 6 -55.58 -30.25 20.03
C SER A 6 -54.81 -28.92 20.13
N ILE A 7 -53.76 -28.89 20.94
CA ILE A 7 -52.79 -27.79 20.96
C ILE A 7 -51.80 -28.03 19.82
N VAL A 8 -51.88 -27.23 18.76
CA VAL A 8 -50.84 -27.16 17.72
C VAL A 8 -49.74 -26.24 18.25
N LEU A 9 -48.60 -26.84 18.63
CA LEU A 9 -47.37 -26.10 18.95
C LEU A 9 -46.74 -25.61 17.64
N ILE A 10 -46.90 -24.32 17.33
CA ILE A 10 -46.12 -23.67 16.27
C ILE A 10 -44.81 -23.21 16.89
N LEU A 11 -43.73 -23.95 16.65
CA LEU A 11 -42.38 -23.55 17.01
C LEU A 11 -41.89 -22.53 15.96
N PRO A 12 -41.55 -21.28 16.32
CA PRO A 12 -40.96 -20.36 15.35
C PRO A 12 -39.52 -20.82 15.06
N LEU A 13 -39.30 -21.33 13.85
CA LEU A 13 -37.98 -21.63 13.31
C LEU A 13 -37.27 -20.29 13.06
N LEU A 14 -36.52 -19.82 14.06
CA LEU A 14 -35.66 -18.64 13.94
C LEU A 14 -34.48 -19.01 13.02
N LEU A 15 -34.64 -18.82 11.71
CA LEU A 15 -33.51 -18.84 10.78
C LEU A 15 -32.57 -17.69 11.16
N MET A 16 -31.53 -18.00 11.92
CA MET A 16 -30.37 -17.12 12.06
C MET A 16 -29.69 -17.03 10.69
N LEU A 17 -30.11 -16.05 9.90
CA LEU A 17 -29.39 -15.57 8.73
C LEU A 17 -28.00 -15.14 9.21
N HIS A 18 -27.03 -16.03 9.09
CA HIS A 18 -25.63 -15.67 9.23
C HIS A 18 -25.33 -14.76 8.04
N ALA A 19 -25.12 -13.47 8.29
CA ALA A 19 -24.59 -12.58 7.29
C ALA A 19 -23.33 -13.24 6.70
N PRO A 20 -23.19 -13.31 5.36
CA PRO A 20 -21.97 -13.83 4.77
C PRO A 20 -20.79 -13.05 5.35
N ARG A 21 -19.81 -13.77 5.90
CA ARG A 21 -18.54 -13.16 6.32
C ARG A 21 -18.00 -12.40 5.12
N SER A 22 -17.70 -11.11 5.31
CA SER A 22 -16.88 -10.37 4.36
C SER A 22 -15.53 -11.07 4.33
N LEU A 23 -15.26 -11.85 3.29
CA LEU A 23 -13.91 -12.29 2.97
C LEU A 23 -13.04 -11.03 2.90
N ALA A 24 -11.88 -11.03 3.56
CA ALA A 24 -10.90 -9.99 3.28
C ALA A 24 -10.53 -10.18 1.81
N ALA A 25 -10.82 -9.19 0.96
CA ALA A 25 -10.50 -9.32 -0.46
C ALA A 25 -8.98 -9.41 -0.59
N GLU A 26 -8.44 -10.55 -1.07
CA GLU A 26 -7.03 -10.65 -1.41
C GLU A 26 -6.68 -9.52 -2.38
N GLY A 27 -5.75 -8.65 -1.97
CA GLY A 27 -5.28 -7.55 -2.79
C GLY A 27 -4.61 -8.07 -4.06
N THR A 28 -4.88 -7.45 -5.20
CA THR A 28 -4.25 -7.83 -6.47
C THR A 28 -2.97 -7.03 -6.73
N VAL A 29 -1.93 -7.69 -7.25
CA VAL A 29 -0.72 -7.01 -7.75
C VAL A 29 -0.49 -7.38 -9.20
N GLU A 30 -0.47 -6.36 -10.06
CA GLU A 30 -0.04 -6.48 -11.45
C GLU A 30 1.26 -5.70 -11.65
N ARG A 31 2.25 -6.27 -12.31
CA ARG A 31 3.48 -5.55 -12.67
C ARG A 31 3.51 -5.24 -14.16
N LEU A 32 3.63 -3.96 -14.50
CA LEU A 32 3.95 -3.46 -15.82
C LEU A 32 5.45 -3.13 -15.84
N GLY A 33 6.26 -4.18 -15.95
CA GLY A 33 7.72 -4.10 -15.99
C GLY A 33 8.28 -4.18 -17.41
N GLY A 34 9.60 -4.20 -17.54
CA GLY A 34 10.33 -4.36 -18.80
C GLY A 34 11.83 -4.42 -18.51
N ALA A 35 12.64 -4.80 -19.50
CA ALA A 35 14.10 -4.77 -19.43
C ALA A 35 14.63 -3.35 -19.20
N ASP A 36 13.92 -2.36 -19.75
CA ASP A 36 14.19 -0.94 -19.56
C ASP A 36 12.89 -0.12 -19.56
N ARG A 37 13.05 1.21 -19.49
CA ARG A 37 11.94 2.17 -19.48
C ARG A 37 11.12 2.20 -20.77
N PHE A 38 11.72 1.87 -21.92
CA PHE A 38 11.02 1.85 -23.21
C PHE A 38 10.06 0.67 -23.23
N GLU A 39 10.52 -0.51 -22.80
CA GLU A 39 9.65 -1.67 -22.69
C GLU A 39 8.55 -1.48 -21.62
N VAL A 40 8.86 -0.82 -20.49
CA VAL A 40 7.82 -0.42 -19.52
C VAL A 40 6.75 0.46 -20.18
N ALA A 41 7.15 1.47 -20.97
CA ALA A 41 6.22 2.32 -21.70
C ALA A 41 5.35 1.53 -22.70
N VAL A 42 5.94 0.58 -23.42
CA VAL A 42 5.24 -0.33 -24.32
C VAL A 42 4.23 -1.20 -23.57
N ASN A 43 4.59 -1.75 -22.41
CA ASN A 43 3.68 -2.61 -21.63
C ASN A 43 2.54 -1.81 -20.99
N VAL A 44 2.79 -0.57 -20.56
CA VAL A 44 1.74 0.38 -20.18
C VAL A 44 0.81 0.69 -21.36
N SER A 45 1.38 0.92 -22.55
CA SER A 45 0.63 1.17 -23.77
C SER A 45 -0.28 0.00 -24.15
N LYS A 46 0.24 -1.22 -24.20
CA LYS A 46 -0.55 -2.44 -24.45
C LYS A 46 -1.69 -2.61 -23.45
N LYS A 47 -1.48 -2.29 -22.18
CA LYS A 47 -2.51 -2.36 -21.14
C LYS A 47 -3.61 -1.31 -21.32
N GLY A 48 -3.25 -0.08 -21.66
CA GLY A 48 -4.20 1.05 -21.80
C GLY A 48 -4.84 1.20 -23.17
N TRP A 49 -4.20 0.65 -24.21
CA TRP A 49 -4.52 0.77 -25.64
C TRP A 49 -4.22 -0.56 -26.37
N PRO A 50 -5.00 -1.62 -26.10
CA PRO A 50 -4.69 -2.98 -26.54
C PRO A 50 -4.73 -3.19 -28.06
N THR A 51 -5.40 -2.31 -28.80
CA THR A 51 -5.55 -2.41 -30.26
C THR A 51 -4.91 -1.23 -30.98
N THR A 52 -5.52 -0.05 -30.93
CA THR A 52 -5.07 1.17 -31.59
C THR A 52 -5.10 2.37 -30.63
N ALA A 53 -4.33 3.40 -30.95
CA ALA A 53 -4.47 4.72 -30.35
C ALA A 53 -4.38 5.76 -31.46
N GLY A 54 -5.37 6.65 -31.56
CA GLY A 54 -5.38 7.64 -32.66
C GLY A 54 -4.28 8.69 -32.57
N THR A 55 -3.73 8.88 -31.38
CA THR A 55 -2.56 9.73 -31.13
C THR A 55 -1.57 8.97 -30.26
N VAL A 56 -0.28 9.19 -30.50
CA VAL A 56 0.81 8.82 -29.59
C VAL A 56 1.53 10.10 -29.17
N VAL A 57 1.81 10.24 -27.87
CA VAL A 57 2.69 11.30 -27.37
C VAL A 57 4.09 10.71 -27.20
N LEU A 58 5.09 11.33 -27.82
CA LEU A 58 6.47 10.85 -27.80
C LEU A 58 7.37 11.84 -27.04
N VAL A 59 8.09 11.35 -26.05
CA VAL A 59 8.96 12.17 -25.19
C VAL A 59 10.35 11.56 -25.06
N ASN A 60 11.39 12.41 -24.93
CA ASN A 60 12.73 11.92 -24.62
C ASN A 60 12.81 11.45 -23.16
N TYR A 61 13.27 10.21 -22.96
CA TYR A 61 13.36 9.59 -21.65
C TYR A 61 14.34 10.25 -20.67
N MET A 62 15.28 11.07 -21.14
CA MET A 62 16.23 11.83 -20.33
C MET A 62 15.74 13.26 -20.06
N ALA A 63 14.87 13.79 -20.90
CA ALA A 63 14.41 15.18 -20.85
C ALA A 63 13.17 15.33 -19.96
N PHE A 64 13.29 14.99 -18.66
CA PHE A 64 12.16 15.09 -17.72
C PHE A 64 11.53 16.48 -17.74
N ALA A 65 12.38 17.50 -17.87
CA ALA A 65 12.04 18.91 -17.97
C ALA A 65 10.85 19.17 -18.91
N ASP A 66 10.89 18.59 -20.10
CA ASP A 66 9.88 18.80 -21.13
C ASP A 66 8.69 17.85 -20.97
N ALA A 67 8.91 16.70 -20.33
CA ALA A 67 7.97 15.59 -20.31
C ALA A 67 6.94 15.66 -19.16
N LEU A 68 7.25 16.34 -18.04
CA LEU A 68 6.40 16.34 -16.83
C LEU A 68 4.98 16.85 -17.05
N SER A 69 4.80 17.78 -17.99
CA SER A 69 3.51 18.40 -18.29
C SER A 69 2.72 17.67 -19.38
N ALA A 70 3.28 16.60 -19.97
CA ALA A 70 2.67 15.90 -21.10
C ALA A 70 1.46 15.03 -20.71
N ALA A 71 1.38 14.55 -19.47
CA ALA A 71 0.36 13.59 -19.05
C ALA A 71 -1.09 14.09 -19.22
N PRO A 72 -1.46 15.33 -18.85
CA PRO A 72 -2.80 15.83 -19.11
C PRO A 72 -3.17 15.92 -20.59
N LEU A 73 -2.21 16.27 -21.46
CA LEU A 73 -2.43 16.29 -22.91
C LEU A 73 -2.60 14.88 -23.47
N ALA A 74 -1.73 13.95 -23.08
CA ALA A 74 -1.83 12.56 -23.48
C ALA A 74 -3.18 11.95 -23.07
N TYR A 75 -3.62 12.22 -21.84
CA TYR A 75 -4.94 11.81 -21.36
C TYR A 75 -6.08 12.44 -22.17
N TYR A 76 -6.02 13.76 -22.42
CA TYR A 76 -7.03 14.47 -23.21
C TYR A 76 -7.16 13.92 -24.64
N LYS A 77 -6.04 13.52 -25.26
CA LYS A 77 -6.00 12.89 -26.58
C LYS A 77 -6.28 11.38 -26.55
N ASN A 78 -6.53 10.79 -25.37
CA ASN A 78 -6.59 9.35 -25.17
C ASN A 78 -5.40 8.62 -25.83
N ALA A 79 -4.19 9.11 -25.56
CA ALA A 79 -2.94 8.68 -26.17
C ALA A 79 -2.00 8.06 -25.13
N PRO A 80 -1.28 6.97 -25.45
CA PRO A 80 -0.14 6.54 -24.65
C PRO A 80 1.00 7.55 -24.76
N ILE A 81 1.82 7.62 -23.71
CA ILE A 81 3.14 8.23 -23.77
C ILE A 81 4.15 7.13 -24.06
N LEU A 82 4.87 7.25 -25.16
CA LEU A 82 6.02 6.41 -25.49
C LEU A 82 7.31 7.23 -25.36
N LEU A 83 8.43 6.52 -25.25
CA LEU A 83 9.73 7.10 -24.97
C LEU A 83 10.65 6.99 -26.19
N THR A 84 11.58 7.91 -26.32
CA THR A 84 12.64 7.90 -27.34
C THR A 84 13.97 8.34 -26.75
N HIS A 85 15.08 8.00 -27.40
CA HIS A 85 16.33 8.75 -27.21
C HIS A 85 16.21 10.11 -27.90
N ALA A 86 17.19 10.99 -27.69
CA ALA A 86 17.21 12.32 -28.31
C ALA A 86 17.29 12.23 -29.84
N ASP A 87 18.01 11.25 -30.38
CA ASP A 87 18.43 11.20 -31.79
C ASP A 87 17.97 9.97 -32.55
N HIS A 88 17.43 8.96 -31.88
CA HIS A 88 16.87 7.77 -32.53
C HIS A 88 15.70 7.17 -31.74
N LEU A 89 14.75 6.57 -32.47
CA LEU A 89 13.66 5.82 -31.89
C LEU A 89 14.10 4.37 -31.67
N THR A 90 13.84 3.80 -30.48
CA THR A 90 14.17 2.39 -30.20
C THR A 90 13.30 1.44 -31.01
N GLU A 91 13.74 0.20 -31.24
CA GLU A 91 12.95 -0.78 -31.99
C GLU A 91 11.66 -1.18 -31.26
N GLU A 92 11.68 -1.20 -29.92
CA GLU A 92 10.49 -1.42 -29.08
C GLU A 92 9.46 -0.33 -29.34
N SER A 93 9.90 0.93 -29.34
CA SER A 93 9.03 2.09 -29.55
C SER A 93 8.50 2.15 -30.99
N LYS A 94 9.35 1.84 -31.99
CA LYS A 94 8.92 1.71 -33.40
C LYS A 94 7.85 0.63 -33.54
N THR A 95 8.09 -0.54 -32.95
CA THR A 95 7.18 -1.69 -33.04
C THR A 95 5.83 -1.36 -32.41
N GLU A 96 5.85 -0.72 -31.24
CA GLU A 96 4.63 -0.32 -30.56
C GLU A 96 3.87 0.78 -31.31
N ILE A 97 4.55 1.77 -31.90
CA ILE A 97 3.92 2.79 -32.76
C ILE A 97 3.26 2.14 -33.98
N ARG A 98 3.93 1.17 -34.64
CA ARG A 98 3.32 0.42 -35.75
C ARG A 98 2.09 -0.36 -35.29
N ARG A 99 2.14 -1.01 -34.12
CA ARG A 99 1.00 -1.75 -33.55
C ARG A 99 -0.20 -0.83 -33.29
N LEU A 100 0.05 0.35 -32.72
CA LEU A 100 -0.98 1.32 -32.41
C LEU A 100 -1.58 1.98 -33.66
N ALA A 101 -0.82 2.02 -34.77
CA ALA A 101 -1.20 2.63 -36.04
C ALA A 101 -1.83 4.04 -35.87
N PRO A 102 -1.12 5.00 -35.22
CA PRO A 102 -1.70 6.29 -34.89
C PRO A 102 -1.91 7.17 -36.12
N GLN A 103 -2.98 7.98 -36.10
CA GLN A 103 -3.16 9.04 -37.09
C GLN A 103 -2.26 10.24 -36.83
N GLN A 104 -1.73 10.39 -35.62
CA GLN A 104 -0.82 11.47 -35.26
C GLN A 104 0.21 11.03 -34.22
N VAL A 105 1.45 11.48 -34.37
CA VAL A 105 2.44 11.49 -33.28
C VAL A 105 2.71 12.94 -32.87
N ILE A 106 2.62 13.21 -31.56
CA ILE A 106 2.94 14.50 -30.96
C ILE A 106 4.26 14.37 -30.22
N ILE A 107 5.30 15.02 -30.71
CA ILE A 107 6.60 15.10 -30.06
C ILE A 107 6.55 16.22 -29.01
N ILE A 108 6.98 15.93 -27.78
CA ILE A 108 7.14 16.94 -26.73
C ILE A 108 8.61 17.28 -26.57
N GLY A 109 8.90 18.58 -26.57
CA GLY A 109 10.25 19.13 -26.46
C GLY A 109 10.74 19.78 -27.75
N SER A 110 11.73 20.65 -27.60
CA SER A 110 12.42 21.28 -28.72
C SER A 110 13.22 20.26 -29.54
N GLU A 111 13.81 20.70 -30.66
CA GLU A 111 14.74 19.88 -31.44
C GLU A 111 15.95 19.41 -30.62
N GLY A 112 16.41 20.21 -29.65
CA GLY A 112 17.50 19.82 -28.76
C GLY A 112 17.16 18.65 -27.84
N SER A 113 15.87 18.49 -27.49
CA SER A 113 15.39 17.38 -26.66
C SER A 113 15.02 16.14 -27.48
N VAL A 114 14.43 16.35 -28.66
CA VAL A 114 14.04 15.29 -29.59
C VAL A 114 14.36 15.78 -30.99
N SER A 115 15.42 15.27 -31.61
CA SER A 115 15.97 15.79 -32.86
C SER A 115 15.02 15.57 -34.04
N ASN A 116 15.32 16.22 -35.17
CA ASN A 116 14.59 15.99 -36.42
C ASN A 116 14.84 14.59 -37.02
N GLN A 117 15.87 13.87 -36.57
CA GLN A 117 16.06 12.47 -36.95
C GLN A 117 14.88 11.60 -36.47
N ILE A 118 14.30 11.89 -35.31
CA ILE A 118 13.09 11.19 -34.83
C ILE A 118 11.90 11.39 -35.76
N VAL A 119 11.75 12.59 -36.33
CA VAL A 119 10.70 12.85 -37.33
C VAL A 119 10.93 12.00 -38.57
N SER A 120 12.18 11.84 -39.01
CA SER A 120 12.56 10.94 -40.11
C SER A 120 12.29 9.47 -39.77
N ASP A 121 12.63 9.01 -38.57
CA ASP A 121 12.38 7.65 -38.09
C ASP A 121 10.87 7.32 -38.09
N LEU A 122 10.04 8.27 -37.61
CA LEU A 122 8.58 8.16 -37.61
C LEU A 122 8.00 8.07 -39.02
N LYS A 123 8.48 8.89 -39.95
CA LYS A 123 8.10 8.82 -41.37
C LYS A 123 8.51 7.48 -41.99
N GLY A 124 9.69 6.97 -41.63
CA GLY A 124 10.18 5.65 -42.08
C GLY A 124 9.33 4.48 -41.61
N ILE A 125 8.47 4.66 -40.61
CA ILE A 125 7.47 3.67 -40.15
C ILE A 125 6.04 4.06 -40.51
N ASN A 126 5.87 4.86 -41.57
CA ASN A 126 4.59 5.30 -42.15
C ASN A 126 3.73 6.19 -41.25
N VAL A 127 4.32 6.91 -40.29
CA VAL A 127 3.63 8.00 -39.58
C VAL A 127 3.78 9.29 -40.38
N SER A 128 2.70 9.71 -41.05
CA SER A 128 2.71 10.89 -41.93
C SER A 128 2.45 12.21 -41.19
N ASN A 129 1.63 12.20 -40.14
CA ASN A 129 1.28 13.38 -39.35
C ASN A 129 2.08 13.40 -38.04
N VAL A 130 3.18 14.14 -38.07
CA VAL A 130 4.02 14.38 -36.90
C VAL A 130 3.93 15.87 -36.54
N SER A 131 3.55 16.16 -35.31
CA SER A 131 3.53 17.52 -34.76
C SER A 131 4.49 17.63 -33.58
N ARG A 132 4.91 18.85 -33.26
CA ARG A 132 5.83 19.11 -32.15
C ARG A 132 5.28 20.21 -31.27
N ILE A 133 5.32 19.99 -29.96
CA ILE A 133 5.11 21.01 -28.93
C ILE A 133 6.44 21.23 -28.24
N GLY A 134 7.13 22.30 -28.63
CA GLY A 134 8.44 22.68 -28.11
C GLY A 134 8.44 24.12 -27.58
N GLY A 135 9.53 24.47 -26.89
CA GLY A 135 9.79 25.80 -26.36
C GLY A 135 11.29 25.97 -26.12
N ARG A 136 11.73 27.19 -25.79
CA ARG A 136 13.14 27.48 -25.46
C ARG A 136 13.57 26.79 -24.18
N ASP A 137 12.62 26.56 -23.27
CA ASP A 137 12.83 25.84 -22.03
C ASP A 137 11.55 25.09 -21.61
N ARG A 138 11.66 24.36 -20.50
CA ARG A 138 10.56 23.58 -19.90
C ARG A 138 9.33 24.39 -19.53
N TYR A 139 9.49 25.67 -19.22
CA TYR A 139 8.39 26.54 -18.81
C TYR A 139 7.55 26.89 -20.04
N GLU A 140 8.19 27.26 -21.15
CA GLU A 140 7.54 27.42 -22.44
C GLU A 140 6.89 26.14 -22.95
N VAL A 141 7.56 24.99 -22.83
CA VAL A 141 6.96 23.70 -23.20
C VAL A 141 5.69 23.44 -22.37
N SER A 142 5.72 23.67 -21.05
CA SER A 142 4.54 23.48 -20.20
C SER A 142 3.38 24.45 -20.53
N ALA A 143 3.69 25.70 -20.86
CA ALA A 143 2.71 26.69 -21.30
C ALA A 143 2.11 26.32 -22.67
N ALA A 144 2.94 25.85 -23.60
CA ALA A 144 2.52 25.41 -24.93
C ALA A 144 1.65 24.14 -24.85
N ILE A 145 1.95 23.20 -23.96
CA ILE A 145 1.06 22.06 -23.70
C ILE A 145 -0.26 22.54 -23.10
N ALA A 146 -0.23 23.49 -22.16
CA ALA A 146 -1.43 24.03 -21.56
C ALA A 146 -2.36 24.72 -22.58
N SER A 147 -1.84 25.33 -23.64
CA SER A 147 -2.67 25.93 -24.70
C SER A 147 -3.38 24.90 -25.59
N GLN A 148 -2.90 23.65 -25.62
CA GLN A 148 -3.55 22.54 -26.34
C GLN A 148 -4.69 21.89 -25.56
N LEU A 149 -4.85 22.22 -24.28
CA LEU A 149 -5.89 21.69 -23.41
C LEU A 149 -7.12 22.60 -23.36
N PRO A 150 -8.34 22.02 -23.27
CA PRO A 150 -9.56 22.81 -23.11
C PRO A 150 -9.51 23.63 -21.81
N ALA A 151 -10.36 24.65 -21.70
CA ALA A 151 -10.48 25.43 -20.47
C ALA A 151 -10.81 24.53 -19.26
N SER A 152 -10.26 24.88 -18.09
CA SER A 152 -10.39 24.09 -16.87
C SER A 152 -10.53 24.98 -15.65
N SER A 153 -11.27 24.52 -14.63
CA SER A 153 -11.50 25.30 -13.41
C SER A 153 -10.22 25.55 -12.60
N LYS A 154 -9.21 24.68 -12.75
CA LYS A 154 -7.92 24.82 -12.09
C LYS A 154 -6.75 24.58 -13.04
N VAL A 155 -5.59 25.04 -12.60
CA VAL A 155 -4.27 24.68 -13.10
C VAL A 155 -3.46 24.03 -11.97
N VAL A 156 -2.53 23.16 -12.32
CA VAL A 156 -1.52 22.65 -11.39
C VAL A 156 -0.23 23.41 -11.62
N VAL A 157 0.44 23.84 -10.56
CA VAL A 157 1.75 24.47 -10.59
C VAL A 157 2.73 23.62 -9.77
N ALA A 158 3.85 23.24 -10.39
CA ALA A 158 4.87 22.40 -9.78
C ALA A 158 6.28 22.92 -10.10
N ASP A 159 7.26 22.56 -9.29
CA ASP A 159 8.67 22.85 -9.56
C ASP A 159 9.10 22.24 -10.90
N GLY A 160 9.68 23.04 -11.78
CA GLY A 160 10.23 22.60 -13.05
C GLY A 160 11.66 22.05 -12.95
N THR A 161 12.35 22.32 -11.84
CA THR A 161 13.74 21.90 -11.62
C THR A 161 13.85 20.50 -11.01
N ASN A 162 12.74 19.98 -10.49
CA ASN A 162 12.61 18.66 -9.88
C ASN A 162 11.29 17.99 -10.35
N PHE A 163 11.21 16.67 -10.34
CA PHE A 163 10.09 15.93 -10.95
C PHE A 163 9.05 15.28 -10.02
N PRO A 164 9.36 14.80 -8.80
CA PRO A 164 8.47 13.91 -8.08
C PRO A 164 7.10 14.50 -7.74
N ASP A 165 7.05 15.80 -7.41
CA ASP A 165 5.82 16.47 -7.01
C ASP A 165 4.84 16.59 -8.19
N ALA A 166 5.35 16.89 -9.39
CA ALA A 166 4.56 16.92 -10.62
C ALA A 166 4.05 15.51 -11.00
N LEU A 167 4.87 14.47 -10.83
CA LEU A 167 4.45 13.09 -11.11
C LEU A 167 3.37 12.60 -10.15
N ALA A 168 3.50 12.91 -8.86
CA ALA A 168 2.54 12.50 -7.84
C ALA A 168 1.12 13.01 -8.11
N ILE A 169 1.00 14.20 -8.70
CA ILE A 169 -0.29 14.83 -9.03
C ILE A 169 -0.75 14.54 -10.46
N ALA A 170 0.12 14.01 -11.33
CA ALA A 170 -0.15 13.87 -12.76
C ALA A 170 -1.42 13.07 -13.09
N PRO A 171 -1.74 11.92 -12.45
CA PRO A 171 -2.98 11.20 -12.74
C PRO A 171 -4.24 12.03 -12.43
N TYR A 172 -4.23 12.76 -11.31
CA TYR A 172 -5.33 13.62 -10.91
C TYR A 172 -5.47 14.83 -11.83
N ALA A 173 -4.35 15.48 -12.17
CA ALA A 173 -4.33 16.59 -13.13
C ALA A 173 -4.89 16.14 -14.48
N SER A 174 -4.46 14.98 -14.95
CA SER A 174 -4.88 14.38 -16.22
C SER A 174 -6.38 14.11 -16.26
N ARG A 175 -6.92 13.41 -15.25
CA ARG A 175 -8.35 13.07 -15.18
C ARG A 175 -9.25 14.31 -15.16
N ASN A 176 -8.78 15.40 -14.53
CA ASN A 176 -9.50 16.67 -14.49
C ASN A 176 -9.15 17.62 -15.65
N ARG A 177 -8.25 17.21 -16.55
CA ARG A 177 -7.71 18.04 -17.65
C ARG A 177 -7.11 19.36 -17.16
N PHE A 178 -6.57 19.37 -15.94
CA PHE A 178 -5.83 20.51 -15.42
C PHE A 178 -4.42 20.48 -16.04
N PRO A 179 -3.98 21.55 -16.72
CA PRO A 179 -2.59 21.62 -17.18
C PRO A 179 -1.66 21.60 -15.96
N ILE A 180 -0.49 20.99 -16.16
CA ILE A 180 0.63 21.11 -15.23
C ILE A 180 1.56 22.18 -15.81
N LEU A 181 1.65 23.32 -15.13
CA LEU A 181 2.53 24.42 -15.45
C LEU A 181 3.75 24.36 -14.52
N LEU A 182 4.94 24.54 -15.08
CA LEU A 182 6.18 24.44 -14.32
C LEU A 182 6.61 25.82 -13.82
N THR A 183 7.24 25.89 -12.65
CA THR A 183 7.79 27.14 -12.08
C THR A 183 9.21 26.92 -11.57
N LEU A 184 9.97 27.99 -11.33
CA LEU A 184 11.13 27.90 -10.44
C LEU A 184 10.66 27.95 -8.98
N PRO A 185 11.43 27.41 -8.02
CA PRO A 185 11.04 27.41 -6.61
C PRO A 185 10.69 28.79 -6.05
N GLU A 186 11.48 29.80 -6.39
CA GLU A 186 11.35 31.15 -5.85
C GLU A 186 10.84 32.19 -6.87
N ARG A 187 10.57 31.77 -8.11
CA ARG A 187 10.12 32.69 -9.17
C ARG A 187 9.11 32.04 -10.10
N LEU A 188 7.96 32.69 -10.27
CA LEU A 188 7.00 32.35 -11.33
C LEU A 188 7.48 33.00 -12.64
N PRO A 189 7.85 32.23 -13.68
CA PRO A 189 8.26 32.83 -14.95
C PRO A 189 7.10 33.59 -15.62
N ASP A 190 7.40 34.71 -16.29
CA ASP A 190 6.40 35.55 -16.97
C ASP A 190 5.56 34.76 -17.98
N THR A 191 6.18 33.84 -18.72
CA THR A 191 5.49 32.92 -19.64
C THR A 191 4.41 32.11 -18.92
N ILE A 192 4.67 31.68 -17.69
CA ILE A 192 3.74 30.88 -16.90
C ILE A 192 2.65 31.75 -16.31
N GLN A 193 2.99 32.95 -15.84
CA GLN A 193 2.00 33.94 -15.40
C GLN A 193 1.02 34.26 -16.54
N ALA A 194 1.54 34.51 -17.75
CA ALA A 194 0.72 34.73 -18.95
C ALA A 194 -0.15 33.52 -19.31
N ALA A 195 0.41 32.30 -19.23
CA ALA A 195 -0.34 31.07 -19.48
C ALA A 195 -1.48 30.86 -18.47
N ILE A 196 -1.27 31.20 -17.19
CA ILE A 196 -2.33 31.16 -16.16
C ILE A 196 -3.40 32.20 -16.47
N ALA A 197 -2.99 33.44 -16.75
CA ALA A 197 -3.91 34.54 -17.05
C ALA A 197 -4.79 34.26 -18.28
N ALA A 198 -4.21 33.73 -19.35
CA ALA A 198 -4.94 33.36 -20.58
C ALA A 198 -6.00 32.28 -20.36
N ARG A 199 -5.82 31.43 -19.33
CA ARG A 199 -6.74 30.34 -19.00
C ARG A 199 -7.83 30.72 -18.00
N GLN A 200 -7.67 31.84 -17.29
CA GLN A 200 -8.61 32.35 -16.28
C GLN A 200 -9.15 31.27 -15.30
N PRO A 201 -8.27 30.46 -14.66
CA PRO A 201 -8.75 29.42 -13.76
C PRO A 201 -9.33 30.02 -12.48
N GLN A 202 -10.31 29.32 -11.89
CA GLN A 202 -10.94 29.70 -10.61
C GLN A 202 -10.02 29.45 -9.40
N GLY A 203 -9.03 28.58 -9.56
CA GLY A 203 -8.03 28.30 -8.54
C GLY A 203 -6.83 27.54 -9.09
N SER A 204 -5.91 27.20 -8.20
CA SER A 204 -4.69 26.50 -8.56
C SER A 204 -4.37 25.42 -7.52
N ILE A 205 -3.62 24.41 -7.95
CA ILE A 205 -3.05 23.41 -7.06
C ILE A 205 -1.54 23.57 -7.10
N VAL A 206 -0.93 23.83 -5.96
CA VAL A 206 0.53 23.85 -5.82
C VAL A 206 0.99 22.46 -5.41
N ALA A 207 1.67 21.75 -6.31
CA ALA A 207 2.25 20.44 -6.02
C ALA A 207 3.67 20.61 -5.47
N GLY A 208 3.85 20.24 -4.20
CA GLY A 208 5.13 20.34 -3.49
C GLY A 208 5.11 21.26 -2.27
N GLY A 209 6.10 21.05 -1.41
CA GLY A 209 6.35 21.90 -0.24
C GLY A 209 6.84 23.31 -0.61
N THR A 210 7.10 24.14 0.40
CA THR A 210 7.61 25.51 0.19
C THR A 210 9.02 25.55 -0.42
N ALA A 211 9.79 24.47 -0.28
CA ALA A 211 11.09 24.32 -0.95
C ALA A 211 10.97 24.06 -2.46
N SER A 212 9.89 23.41 -2.91
CA SER A 212 9.62 23.15 -4.34
C SER A 212 8.92 24.35 -5.00
N VAL A 213 7.95 24.94 -4.29
CA VAL A 213 7.23 26.14 -4.74
C VAL A 213 7.03 27.03 -3.53
N SER A 214 7.79 28.12 -3.44
CA SER A 214 7.77 29.05 -2.31
C SER A 214 6.39 29.64 -2.05
N THR A 215 6.19 30.17 -0.84
CA THR A 215 4.99 30.93 -0.49
C THR A 215 4.83 32.16 -1.37
N GLN A 216 5.93 32.80 -1.79
CA GLN A 216 5.93 33.94 -2.70
C GLN A 216 5.44 33.58 -4.10
N VAL A 217 5.83 32.42 -4.64
CA VAL A 217 5.28 31.94 -5.92
C VAL A 217 3.82 31.58 -5.76
N ALA A 218 3.46 30.86 -4.70
CA ALA A 218 2.08 30.44 -4.47
C ALA A 218 1.11 31.61 -4.29
N SER A 219 1.51 32.70 -3.64
CA SER A 219 0.66 33.88 -3.44
C SER A 219 0.32 34.65 -4.73
N GLN A 220 1.06 34.40 -5.82
CA GLN A 220 0.77 34.96 -7.14
C GLN A 220 -0.27 34.14 -7.93
N LEU A 221 -0.63 32.96 -7.43
CA LEU A 221 -1.56 32.05 -8.10
C LEU A 221 -3.01 32.30 -7.64
N PRO A 222 -4.01 32.04 -8.49
CA PRO A 222 -5.41 32.15 -8.09
C PRO A 222 -5.75 31.06 -7.07
N SER A 223 -6.33 31.45 -5.94
CA SER A 223 -6.86 30.57 -4.88
C SER A 223 -6.07 29.26 -4.68
N PRO A 224 -4.79 29.32 -4.27
CA PRO A 224 -3.89 28.17 -4.28
C PRO A 224 -4.22 27.16 -3.18
N LEU A 225 -4.43 25.90 -3.58
CA LEU A 225 -4.43 24.73 -2.69
C LEU A 225 -3.06 24.05 -2.74
N ARG A 226 -2.31 24.06 -1.65
CA ARG A 226 -1.01 23.40 -1.58
C ARG A 226 -1.13 21.93 -1.17
N ILE A 227 -0.60 21.06 -2.01
CA ILE A 227 -0.36 19.64 -1.72
C ILE A 227 1.15 19.46 -1.44
N GLY A 228 1.55 19.75 -0.20
CA GLY A 228 2.94 19.67 0.24
C GLY A 228 3.27 18.41 1.04
N GLY A 229 4.53 18.24 1.38
CA GLY A 229 5.03 17.17 2.26
C GLY A 229 6.51 17.39 2.56
N SER A 230 7.04 16.70 3.57
CA SER A 230 8.47 16.77 3.95
C SER A 230 9.40 16.15 2.88
N ASN A 231 8.84 15.29 2.02
CA ASN A 231 9.54 14.66 0.90
C ASN A 231 8.54 14.19 -0.16
N ARG A 232 9.06 13.68 -1.28
CA ARG A 232 8.27 13.20 -2.44
C ARG A 232 7.22 12.13 -2.10
N PHE A 233 7.50 11.26 -1.14
CA PHE A 233 6.59 10.18 -0.74
C PHE A 233 5.40 10.74 0.01
N GLU A 234 5.65 11.72 0.88
CA GLU A 234 4.58 12.40 1.61
C GLU A 234 3.72 13.30 0.72
N VAL A 235 4.30 13.94 -0.31
CA VAL A 235 3.52 14.69 -1.31
C VAL A 235 2.53 13.76 -2.03
N ALA A 236 2.96 12.58 -2.48
CA ALA A 236 2.07 11.58 -3.09
C ALA A 236 0.98 11.09 -2.12
N ALA A 237 1.32 10.81 -0.86
CA ALA A 237 0.35 10.44 0.16
C ALA A 237 -0.67 11.56 0.45
N ASN A 238 -0.20 12.81 0.51
CA ASN A 238 -1.06 13.97 0.78
C ASN A 238 -1.96 14.32 -0.41
N ALA A 239 -1.54 14.04 -1.64
CA ALA A 239 -2.43 14.14 -2.81
C ALA A 239 -3.65 13.24 -2.63
N ILE A 240 -3.47 11.99 -2.17
CA ILE A 240 -4.58 11.08 -1.87
C ILE A 240 -5.49 11.63 -0.77
N ARG A 241 -4.91 12.09 0.36
CA ARG A 241 -5.67 12.58 1.51
C ARG A 241 -6.49 13.83 1.18
N GLN A 242 -5.82 14.85 0.65
CA GLN A 242 -6.39 16.20 0.54
C GLN A 242 -7.29 16.37 -0.68
N LEU A 243 -7.07 15.57 -1.74
CA LEU A 243 -7.91 15.57 -2.94
C LEU A 243 -8.96 14.45 -2.92
N ASN A 244 -9.01 13.67 -1.84
CA ASN A 244 -9.91 12.53 -1.64
C ASN A 244 -9.90 11.58 -2.86
N LEU A 245 -8.71 11.18 -3.29
CA LEU A 245 -8.54 10.34 -4.47
C LEU A 245 -9.14 8.95 -4.25
N ASN A 246 -9.61 8.32 -5.32
CA ASN A 246 -10.08 6.94 -5.27
C ASN A 246 -8.92 5.98 -4.94
N THR A 247 -9.05 5.19 -3.89
CA THR A 247 -8.01 4.28 -3.41
C THR A 247 -8.35 2.80 -3.58
N SER A 248 -9.35 2.46 -4.38
CA SER A 248 -9.66 1.07 -4.73
C SER A 248 -8.49 0.35 -5.43
N LYS A 249 -7.58 1.12 -6.03
CA LYS A 249 -6.32 0.71 -6.65
C LYS A 249 -5.33 1.85 -6.58
N ALA A 250 -4.03 1.56 -6.46
CA ALA A 250 -2.95 2.53 -6.62
C ALA A 250 -1.88 2.04 -7.60
N PHE A 251 -1.21 2.95 -8.28
CA PHE A 251 -0.02 2.66 -9.06
C PHE A 251 1.20 2.86 -8.17
N LEU A 252 2.10 1.89 -8.09
CA LEU A 252 3.31 1.94 -7.27
C LEU A 252 4.54 2.06 -8.18
N THR A 253 5.36 3.08 -7.97
CA THR A 253 6.57 3.30 -8.77
C THR A 253 7.69 3.93 -7.95
N THR A 254 8.93 3.84 -8.42
CA THR A 254 10.06 4.44 -7.72
C THR A 254 9.95 5.97 -7.69
N GLY A 255 10.31 6.57 -6.56
CA GLY A 255 10.41 8.01 -6.45
C GLY A 255 11.67 8.61 -7.10
N TYR A 256 12.60 7.79 -7.62
CA TYR A 256 13.95 8.23 -8.02
C TYR A 256 14.16 8.35 -9.53
N THR A 257 13.28 7.76 -10.35
CA THR A 257 13.26 7.93 -11.80
C THR A 257 11.88 8.38 -12.23
N PHE A 258 11.79 9.08 -13.36
CA PHE A 258 10.53 9.71 -13.79
C PHE A 258 9.85 8.96 -14.94
N ALA A 259 10.60 8.24 -15.78
CA ALA A 259 10.11 7.72 -17.06
C ALA A 259 8.98 6.69 -16.87
N ASP A 260 9.17 5.70 -15.99
CA ASP A 260 8.17 4.66 -15.69
C ASP A 260 6.89 5.28 -15.11
N ALA A 261 7.03 6.22 -14.19
CA ALA A 261 5.92 6.94 -13.56
C ALA A 261 5.16 7.82 -14.55
N LEU A 262 5.88 8.53 -15.44
CA LEU A 262 5.29 9.41 -16.44
C LEU A 262 4.41 8.62 -17.40
N THR A 263 4.92 7.52 -17.96
CA THR A 263 4.17 6.71 -18.93
C THR A 263 2.96 6.07 -18.27
N GLY A 264 3.13 5.53 -17.06
CA GLY A 264 2.05 4.96 -16.25
C GLY A 264 1.01 5.97 -15.75
N SER A 265 1.33 7.27 -15.66
CA SER A 265 0.42 8.29 -15.12
C SER A 265 -0.88 8.45 -15.94
N VAL A 266 -0.80 8.27 -17.26
CA VAL A 266 -1.98 8.35 -18.14
C VAL A 266 -2.87 7.13 -17.93
N LEU A 267 -2.28 5.94 -17.78
CA LEU A 267 -3.02 4.72 -17.46
C LEU A 267 -3.65 4.79 -16.06
N ALA A 268 -2.93 5.34 -15.08
CA ALA A 268 -3.45 5.59 -13.74
C ALA A 268 -4.65 6.55 -13.78
N ALA A 269 -4.58 7.63 -14.56
CA ALA A 269 -5.70 8.53 -14.78
C ALA A 269 -6.91 7.84 -15.44
N LYS A 270 -6.68 6.98 -16.44
CA LYS A 270 -7.74 6.19 -17.11
C LYS A 270 -8.42 5.21 -16.15
N GLN A 271 -7.67 4.63 -15.22
CA GLN A 271 -8.19 3.72 -14.21
C GLN A 271 -8.70 4.42 -12.94
N ASN A 272 -8.73 5.76 -12.91
CA ASN A 272 -9.08 6.54 -11.73
C ASN A 272 -8.32 6.06 -10.47
N ALA A 273 -6.99 5.96 -10.59
CA ALA A 273 -6.10 5.53 -9.54
C ALA A 273 -4.99 6.56 -9.30
N PRO A 274 -4.57 6.80 -8.05
CA PRO A 274 -3.41 7.62 -7.72
C PRO A 274 -2.10 6.88 -8.05
N ILE A 275 -1.01 7.65 -8.07
CA ILE A 275 0.35 7.11 -8.00
C ILE A 275 0.87 7.28 -6.56
N LEU A 276 1.46 6.22 -6.03
CA LEU A 276 2.28 6.19 -4.83
C LEU A 276 3.73 5.98 -5.21
N LEU A 277 4.62 6.64 -4.46
CA LEU A 277 6.05 6.55 -4.67
C LEU A 277 6.70 5.64 -3.63
N THR A 278 7.73 4.89 -4.03
CA THR A 278 8.51 4.01 -3.16
C THR A 278 10.02 4.24 -3.31
N GLN A 279 10.80 3.78 -2.34
CA GLN A 279 12.21 3.49 -2.60
C GLN A 279 12.34 2.18 -3.40
N PRO A 280 13.46 1.94 -4.10
CA PRO A 280 13.62 0.73 -4.88
C PRO A 280 13.47 -0.55 -4.08
N SER A 281 13.95 -0.58 -2.84
CA SER A 281 13.99 -1.80 -2.02
C SER A 281 12.93 -1.89 -0.92
N TYR A 282 12.24 -0.79 -0.56
CA TYR A 282 11.28 -0.76 0.55
C TYR A 282 10.25 0.37 0.43
N ILE A 283 9.12 0.24 1.12
CA ILE A 283 8.05 1.24 1.21
C ILE A 283 8.39 2.29 2.29
N PRO A 284 8.49 3.58 1.95
CA PRO A 284 8.68 4.66 2.92
C PRO A 284 7.51 4.80 3.89
N ALA A 285 7.76 5.26 5.12
CA ALA A 285 6.75 5.41 6.16
C ALA A 285 5.52 6.24 5.72
N ALA A 286 5.70 7.30 4.93
CA ALA A 286 4.58 8.11 4.43
C ALA A 286 3.67 7.33 3.46
N THR A 287 4.27 6.51 2.60
CA THR A 287 3.58 5.61 1.66
C THR A 287 2.90 4.47 2.41
N ASP A 288 3.58 3.88 3.38
CA ASP A 288 3.04 2.82 4.23
C ASP A 288 1.79 3.27 4.99
N LYS A 289 1.88 4.44 5.63
CA LYS A 289 0.79 5.04 6.38
C LYS A 289 -0.44 5.29 5.53
N ILE A 290 -0.29 5.80 4.30
CA ILE A 290 -1.46 6.05 3.43
C ILE A 290 -2.07 4.75 2.88
N ILE A 291 -1.28 3.71 2.65
CA ILE A 291 -1.78 2.37 2.28
C ILE A 291 -2.68 1.84 3.40
N LEU A 292 -2.23 1.93 4.65
CA LEU A 292 -2.98 1.50 5.84
C LEU A 292 -4.22 2.37 6.08
N GLU A 293 -4.09 3.69 6.04
CA GLU A 293 -5.20 4.64 6.28
C GLU A 293 -6.35 4.50 5.29
N LYS A 294 -6.06 4.06 4.06
CA LYS A 294 -7.03 3.97 2.97
C LYS A 294 -7.35 2.54 2.57
N SER A 295 -6.87 1.54 3.33
CA SER A 295 -6.99 0.11 3.04
C SER A 295 -6.71 -0.21 1.57
N ILE A 296 -5.57 0.26 1.05
CA ILE A 296 -5.22 0.07 -0.36
C ILE A 296 -4.72 -1.37 -0.55
N LEU A 297 -5.50 -2.16 -1.27
CA LEU A 297 -5.23 -3.59 -1.49
C LEU A 297 -4.73 -3.89 -2.91
N ASN A 298 -5.14 -3.10 -3.91
CA ASN A 298 -4.83 -3.38 -5.31
C ASN A 298 -3.74 -2.46 -5.84
N PHE A 299 -2.68 -3.05 -6.40
CA PHE A 299 -1.52 -2.33 -6.91
C PHE A 299 -1.21 -2.65 -8.37
N VAL A 300 -0.87 -1.62 -9.15
CA VAL A 300 -0.17 -1.76 -10.42
C VAL A 300 1.25 -1.24 -10.25
N VAL A 301 2.24 -2.12 -10.31
CA VAL A 301 3.65 -1.77 -10.15
C VAL A 301 4.23 -1.36 -11.50
N LEU A 302 4.76 -0.14 -11.58
CA LEU A 302 5.43 0.38 -12.78
C LEU A 302 6.94 0.22 -12.63
N GLY A 303 7.55 -0.47 -13.60
CA GLY A 303 8.99 -0.70 -13.64
C GLY A 303 9.40 -2.13 -13.27
N SER A 304 10.66 -2.45 -13.56
CA SER A 304 11.25 -3.76 -13.25
C SER A 304 11.50 -3.94 -11.75
N ALA A 305 11.96 -5.13 -11.35
CA ALA A 305 12.39 -5.40 -9.98
C ALA A 305 13.57 -4.52 -9.52
N ALA A 306 14.34 -3.93 -10.45
CA ALA A 306 15.40 -2.98 -10.10
C ALA A 306 14.84 -1.61 -9.69
N SER A 307 13.75 -1.17 -10.31
CA SER A 307 13.05 0.08 -9.95
C SER A 307 12.17 -0.11 -8.71
N VAL A 308 11.44 -1.22 -8.63
CA VAL A 308 10.56 -1.57 -7.50
C VAL A 308 10.72 -3.06 -7.20
N SER A 309 11.53 -3.37 -6.19
CA SER A 309 11.87 -4.75 -5.82
C SER A 309 10.65 -5.54 -5.34
N GLN A 310 10.77 -6.86 -5.36
CA GLN A 310 9.74 -7.71 -4.78
C GLN A 310 9.56 -7.46 -3.27
N ASN A 311 10.63 -7.06 -2.56
CA ASN A 311 10.53 -6.69 -1.15
C ASN A 311 9.67 -5.43 -0.95
N ALA A 312 9.85 -4.40 -1.77
CA ALA A 312 8.98 -3.21 -1.72
C ALA A 312 7.52 -3.57 -2.02
N VAL A 313 7.28 -4.42 -3.03
CA VAL A 313 5.92 -4.90 -3.35
C VAL A 313 5.31 -5.67 -2.18
N ASN A 314 6.05 -6.61 -1.58
CA ASN A 314 5.57 -7.39 -0.44
C ASN A 314 5.27 -6.52 0.78
N GLN A 315 5.97 -5.40 0.98
CA GLN A 315 5.67 -4.45 2.06
C GLN A 315 4.42 -3.61 1.78
N ALA A 316 4.11 -3.30 0.51
CA ALA A 316 2.90 -2.58 0.13
C ALA A 316 1.65 -3.46 0.28
N VAL A 317 1.78 -4.74 -0.04
CA VAL A 317 0.69 -5.72 0.13
C VAL A 317 0.60 -6.10 1.59
N LYS A 318 -0.42 -5.57 2.27
CA LYS A 318 -0.67 -5.81 3.69
C LYS A 318 -1.42 -7.11 3.87
N LYS A 319 -0.74 -8.13 4.39
CA LYS A 319 -1.26 -9.51 4.45
C LYS A 319 -2.46 -9.67 5.38
N LEU A 320 -2.58 -8.79 6.36
CA LEU A 320 -3.59 -8.86 7.42
C LEU A 320 -4.49 -7.62 7.42
N MET A 321 -4.60 -6.93 6.27
CA MET A 321 -5.35 -5.68 6.16
C MET A 321 -6.77 -5.83 6.72
N ASP A 322 -7.11 -4.93 7.63
CA ASP A 322 -8.41 -4.84 8.30
C ASP A 322 -8.80 -6.04 9.19
N LEU A 323 -7.95 -7.06 9.30
CA LEU A 323 -8.17 -8.25 10.15
C LEU A 323 -8.24 -7.87 11.62
N LYS A 324 -9.32 -8.22 12.32
CA LYS A 324 -9.47 -7.91 13.75
C LYS A 324 -8.86 -9.01 14.60
N ILE A 325 -7.74 -8.73 15.26
CA ILE A 325 -7.06 -9.70 16.10
C ILE A 325 -7.10 -9.21 17.55
N VAL A 326 -7.49 -10.11 18.45
CA VAL A 326 -7.32 -9.89 19.88
C VAL A 326 -6.07 -10.59 20.36
N VAL A 327 -5.16 -9.81 20.95
CA VAL A 327 -3.96 -10.32 21.59
C VAL A 327 -4.14 -10.21 23.10
N ASP A 328 -4.01 -11.33 23.78
CA ASP A 328 -4.20 -11.45 25.22
C ASP A 328 -2.87 -11.74 25.94
N PRO A 329 -2.20 -10.73 26.51
CA PRO A 329 -1.06 -10.99 27.38
C PRO A 329 -1.59 -11.59 28.70
N GLY A 330 -1.27 -12.86 28.95
CA GLY A 330 -1.68 -13.58 30.16
C GLY A 330 -1.34 -12.84 31.45
N HIS A 331 -2.14 -13.07 32.50
CA HIS A 331 -1.96 -12.47 33.84
C HIS A 331 -2.03 -10.93 33.83
N GLY A 332 -1.50 -10.26 34.87
CA GLY A 332 -1.44 -8.80 35.00
C GLY A 332 -1.98 -8.28 36.34
N GLY A 333 -1.48 -7.12 36.78
CA GLY A 333 -1.85 -6.49 38.04
C GLY A 333 -1.53 -7.40 39.22
N THR A 334 -2.58 -7.75 39.99
CA THR A 334 -2.50 -8.61 41.17
C THR A 334 -2.20 -10.07 40.87
N ASP A 335 -2.33 -10.50 39.61
CA ASP A 335 -1.98 -11.85 39.17
C ASP A 335 -0.59 -11.80 38.49
N PRO A 336 0.47 -12.29 39.16
CA PRO A 336 1.82 -12.29 38.59
C PRO A 336 2.02 -13.38 37.52
N GLY A 337 1.18 -14.42 37.51
CA GLY A 337 1.49 -15.69 36.85
C GLY A 337 2.71 -16.38 37.44
N ALA A 338 3.36 -17.24 36.66
CA ALA A 338 4.57 -17.93 37.05
C ALA A 338 5.69 -16.95 37.47
N SER A 339 6.28 -17.21 38.63
CA SER A 339 7.40 -16.43 39.17
C SER A 339 8.55 -17.37 39.57
N ALA A 340 9.61 -17.39 38.78
CA ALA A 340 10.75 -18.28 38.97
C ALA A 340 12.00 -17.72 38.26
N ASN A 341 13.19 -18.08 38.74
CA ASN A 341 14.48 -17.66 38.15
C ASN A 341 14.60 -16.14 37.91
N GLY A 342 14.01 -15.33 38.81
CA GLY A 342 14.00 -13.86 38.70
C GLY A 342 13.05 -13.29 37.63
N LEU A 343 12.25 -14.14 36.98
CA LEU A 343 11.27 -13.77 35.98
C LEU A 343 9.86 -13.74 36.59
N VAL A 344 9.01 -12.88 36.02
CA VAL A 344 7.58 -12.80 36.33
C VAL A 344 6.81 -12.83 35.02
N GLU A 345 5.95 -13.84 34.85
CA GLU A 345 5.26 -14.14 33.59
C GLU A 345 4.54 -12.93 33.01
N LYS A 346 3.75 -12.20 33.81
CA LYS A 346 2.98 -11.04 33.31
C LYS A 346 3.81 -9.96 32.60
N ASN A 347 5.10 -9.84 32.95
CA ASN A 347 6.02 -8.88 32.33
C ASN A 347 6.49 -9.39 30.96
N ILE A 348 6.78 -10.69 30.86
CA ILE A 348 7.20 -11.34 29.62
C ILE A 348 6.05 -11.35 28.62
N THR A 349 4.86 -11.77 29.04
CA THR A 349 3.68 -11.86 28.18
C THR A 349 3.32 -10.49 27.62
N LEU A 350 3.38 -9.43 28.43
CA LEU A 350 3.14 -8.06 27.98
C LEU A 350 4.17 -7.56 26.96
N ASP A 351 5.47 -7.84 27.19
CA ASP A 351 6.53 -7.46 26.25
C ASP A 351 6.36 -8.16 24.90
N VAL A 352 6.14 -9.48 24.90
CA VAL A 352 5.92 -10.26 23.68
C VAL A 352 4.66 -9.81 22.96
N ALA A 353 3.56 -9.57 23.68
CA ALA A 353 2.31 -9.11 23.09
C ALA A 353 2.42 -7.71 22.44
N LYS A 354 3.20 -6.79 23.02
CA LYS A 354 3.49 -5.48 22.41
C LYS A 354 4.32 -5.61 21.14
N ARG A 355 5.31 -6.50 21.12
CA ARG A 355 6.09 -6.81 19.91
C ARG A 355 5.21 -7.42 18.83
N LEU A 356 4.32 -8.35 19.20
CA LEU A 356 3.36 -8.97 18.30
C LEU A 356 2.40 -7.92 17.72
N GLN A 357 1.85 -7.03 18.57
CA GLN A 357 1.02 -5.91 18.14
C GLN A 357 1.72 -5.06 17.08
N THR A 358 2.99 -4.69 17.28
CA THR A 358 3.76 -3.92 16.29
C THR A 358 3.85 -4.65 14.95
N LYS A 359 4.15 -5.95 14.95
CA LYS A 359 4.28 -6.75 13.72
C LYS A 359 2.94 -6.90 13.00
N LEU A 360 1.86 -7.15 13.72
CA LEU A 360 0.53 -7.28 13.14
C LEU A 360 -0.01 -5.94 12.59
N ASN A 361 0.19 -4.83 13.31
CA ASN A 361 -0.20 -3.49 12.83
C ASN A 361 0.52 -3.13 11.52
N ALA A 362 1.80 -3.50 11.38
CA ALA A 362 2.58 -3.24 10.17
C ALA A 362 2.02 -3.99 8.93
N GLU A 363 1.27 -5.08 9.13
CA GLU A 363 0.56 -5.84 8.10
C GLU A 363 -0.92 -5.44 7.97
N GLY A 364 -1.35 -4.35 8.60
CA GLY A 364 -2.70 -3.80 8.47
C GLY A 364 -3.77 -4.39 9.38
N ALA A 365 -3.40 -5.28 10.30
CA ALA A 365 -4.35 -5.83 11.26
C ALA A 365 -4.86 -4.76 12.24
N LYS A 366 -6.13 -4.88 12.62
CA LYS A 366 -6.79 -4.08 13.66
C LYS A 366 -6.68 -4.79 15.00
N ILE A 367 -5.70 -4.38 15.81
CA ILE A 367 -5.38 -5.07 17.06
C ILE A 367 -6.16 -4.51 18.25
N THR A 368 -6.79 -5.40 19.00
CA THR A 368 -7.32 -5.12 20.34
C THR A 368 -6.52 -5.91 21.37
N MET A 369 -5.87 -5.21 22.31
CA MET A 369 -5.16 -5.85 23.41
C MET A 369 -6.10 -6.01 24.60
N THR A 370 -6.11 -7.16 25.27
CA THR A 370 -6.90 -7.31 26.52
C THR A 370 -6.34 -6.44 27.65
N ARG A 371 -5.02 -6.18 27.65
CA ARG A 371 -4.34 -5.18 28.48
C ARG A 371 -3.13 -4.59 27.77
N THR A 372 -2.84 -3.31 28.00
CA THR A 372 -1.67 -2.59 27.42
C THR A 372 -0.61 -2.22 28.47
N GLY A 373 -0.94 -2.42 29.75
CA GLY A 373 -0.06 -2.21 30.90
C GLY A 373 -0.17 -3.34 31.93
N ASP A 374 0.45 -3.14 33.10
CA ASP A 374 0.36 -4.06 34.23
C ASP A 374 -0.96 -3.87 34.98
N THR A 375 -2.04 -4.39 34.40
CA THR A 375 -3.41 -4.28 34.93
C THR A 375 -4.04 -5.66 34.96
N TYR A 376 -4.81 -5.92 36.02
CA TYR A 376 -5.56 -7.17 36.14
C TYR A 376 -6.81 -7.09 35.26
N VAL A 377 -7.03 -8.12 34.46
CA VAL A 377 -8.23 -8.32 33.65
C VAL A 377 -8.70 -9.75 33.88
N SER A 378 -9.99 -9.94 34.21
CA SER A 378 -10.52 -11.26 34.49
C SER A 378 -10.56 -12.12 33.22
N LEU A 379 -10.53 -13.45 33.36
CA LEU A 379 -10.64 -14.37 32.22
C LEU A 379 -11.96 -14.16 31.44
N THR A 380 -13.04 -13.87 32.16
CA THR A 380 -14.35 -13.55 31.58
C THR A 380 -14.30 -12.29 30.73
N ASP A 381 -13.69 -11.21 31.24
CA ASP A 381 -13.61 -9.94 30.52
C ASP A 381 -12.74 -10.04 29.26
N ARG A 382 -11.66 -10.84 29.30
CA ARG A 382 -10.79 -11.13 28.14
C ARG A 382 -11.60 -11.78 27.02
N ALA A 383 -12.33 -12.86 27.31
CA ALA A 383 -13.16 -13.56 26.33
C ALA A 383 -14.35 -12.69 25.87
N ALA A 384 -14.99 -11.97 26.78
CA ALA A 384 -16.10 -11.06 26.48
C ALA A 384 -15.67 -9.91 25.56
N LEU A 385 -14.47 -9.34 25.78
CA LEU A 385 -13.88 -8.32 24.91
C LEU A 385 -13.74 -8.85 23.48
N ALA A 386 -13.11 -10.02 23.31
CA ALA A 386 -12.88 -10.61 22.00
C ALA A 386 -14.17 -10.90 21.24
N ASN A 387 -15.18 -11.42 21.95
CA ASN A 387 -16.50 -11.65 21.39
C ASN A 387 -17.21 -10.34 21.03
N ARG A 388 -17.09 -9.30 21.85
CA ARG A 388 -17.75 -8.00 21.65
C ARG A 388 -17.18 -7.24 20.44
N VAL A 389 -15.86 -7.25 20.25
CA VAL A 389 -15.25 -6.58 19.09
C VAL A 389 -15.45 -7.34 17.78
N GLY A 390 -15.96 -8.58 17.87
CA GLY A 390 -16.11 -9.48 16.74
C GLY A 390 -14.75 -9.78 16.12
N ALA A 391 -13.80 -10.22 16.94
CA ALA A 391 -12.46 -10.57 16.47
C ALA A 391 -12.52 -11.76 15.50
N ASP A 392 -11.64 -11.74 14.52
CA ASP A 392 -11.43 -12.81 13.55
C ASP A 392 -10.48 -13.88 14.12
N VAL A 393 -9.52 -13.47 14.96
CA VAL A 393 -8.57 -14.35 15.65
C VAL A 393 -8.35 -13.88 17.09
N PHE A 394 -8.24 -14.83 18.02
CA PHE A 394 -7.81 -14.60 19.40
C PHE A 394 -6.52 -15.37 19.71
N VAL A 395 -5.49 -14.70 20.23
CA VAL A 395 -4.26 -15.37 20.70
C VAL A 395 -3.91 -14.91 22.10
N SER A 396 -3.79 -15.86 23.03
CA SER A 396 -3.30 -15.64 24.38
C SER A 396 -1.84 -16.08 24.51
N ILE A 397 -1.04 -15.29 25.23
CA ILE A 397 0.42 -15.49 25.37
C ILE A 397 0.72 -15.72 26.84
N HIS A 398 1.39 -16.84 27.14
CA HIS A 398 1.71 -17.31 28.48
C HIS A 398 3.14 -17.84 28.58
N VAL A 399 3.60 -18.02 29.83
CA VAL A 399 4.87 -18.65 30.15
C VAL A 399 4.60 -19.81 31.11
N ASN A 400 5.02 -20.99 30.69
CA ASN A 400 4.79 -22.21 31.42
C ASN A 400 5.55 -22.25 32.75
N ALA A 401 5.04 -23.05 33.68
CA ALA A 401 5.76 -23.46 34.89
C ALA A 401 5.41 -24.91 35.26
N ALA A 402 6.32 -25.56 35.97
CA ALA A 402 6.10 -26.90 36.51
C ALA A 402 6.66 -27.01 37.92
N GLY A 403 6.16 -27.96 38.71
CA GLY A 403 6.69 -28.26 40.04
C GLY A 403 8.13 -28.77 40.05
N THR A 404 8.68 -29.14 38.88
CA THR A 404 10.09 -29.50 38.70
C THR A 404 10.77 -28.56 37.70
N SER A 405 12.09 -28.44 37.78
CA SER A 405 12.91 -27.71 36.80
C SER A 405 13.22 -28.52 35.53
N ALA A 406 12.76 -29.77 35.46
CA ALA A 406 13.05 -30.68 34.35
C ALA A 406 12.15 -30.48 33.12
N ALA A 407 10.99 -29.82 33.28
CA ALA A 407 10.11 -29.51 32.16
C ALA A 407 10.62 -28.29 31.38
N TYR A 408 10.76 -28.43 30.05
CA TYR A 408 11.21 -27.37 29.15
C TYR A 408 10.57 -27.54 27.76
N GLY A 409 10.59 -26.48 26.96
CA GLY A 409 10.03 -26.43 25.61
C GLY A 409 8.79 -25.55 25.47
N THR A 410 8.26 -25.47 24.25
CA THR A 410 7.08 -24.67 23.90
C THR A 410 5.90 -25.55 23.51
N GLU A 411 4.68 -25.12 23.83
CA GLU A 411 3.41 -25.78 23.47
C GLU A 411 2.33 -24.75 23.17
N THR A 412 1.33 -25.17 22.40
CA THR A 412 0.17 -24.34 22.07
C THR A 412 -1.11 -25.08 22.36
N PHE A 413 -2.07 -24.40 22.98
CA PHE A 413 -3.35 -24.95 23.35
C PHE A 413 -4.49 -24.38 22.53
N TRP A 414 -5.50 -25.20 22.29
CA TRP A 414 -6.75 -24.83 21.62
C TRP A 414 -7.94 -25.47 22.35
N ASN A 415 -9.17 -25.12 21.96
CA ASN A 415 -10.38 -25.72 22.51
C ASN A 415 -11.40 -26.03 21.42
N SER A 416 -12.18 -27.10 21.59
CA SER A 416 -13.16 -27.57 20.62
C SER A 416 -14.55 -26.96 20.76
N GLN A 417 -14.79 -26.09 21.75
CA GLN A 417 -16.12 -25.56 22.03
C GLN A 417 -16.63 -24.60 20.94
N TYR A 418 -15.76 -23.77 20.37
CA TYR A 418 -16.09 -22.86 19.28
C TYR A 418 -14.97 -22.86 18.24
N ALA A 419 -15.34 -22.67 16.95
CA ALA A 419 -14.40 -22.64 15.83
C ALA A 419 -13.36 -23.78 15.88
N SER A 420 -13.79 -25.01 16.24
CA SER A 420 -12.91 -26.10 16.67
C SER A 420 -11.78 -26.42 15.68
N ALA A 421 -12.12 -26.74 14.43
CA ALA A 421 -11.15 -27.10 13.40
C ALA A 421 -10.14 -25.95 13.17
N ASN A 422 -10.67 -24.74 13.02
CA ASN A 422 -9.89 -23.53 12.81
C ASN A 422 -8.97 -23.19 14.01
N SER A 423 -9.43 -23.42 15.25
CA SER A 423 -8.63 -23.19 16.47
C SER A 423 -7.48 -24.18 16.57
N GLN A 424 -7.74 -25.46 16.24
CA GLN A 424 -6.69 -26.48 16.20
C GLN A 424 -5.64 -26.15 15.12
N GLU A 425 -6.08 -25.70 13.95
CA GLU A 425 -5.19 -25.34 12.85
C GLU A 425 -4.36 -24.08 13.16
N LEU A 426 -4.99 -23.01 13.67
CA LEU A 426 -4.29 -21.82 14.16
C LEU A 426 -3.22 -22.18 15.19
N ALA A 427 -3.57 -23.00 16.19
CA ALA A 427 -2.63 -23.47 17.20
C ALA A 427 -1.49 -24.31 16.60
N THR A 428 -1.77 -25.06 15.53
CA THR A 428 -0.76 -25.85 14.81
C THR A 428 0.24 -24.98 14.07
N TYR A 429 -0.23 -23.95 13.36
CA TYR A 429 0.67 -23.00 12.70
C TYR A 429 1.51 -22.23 13.70
N ILE A 430 0.91 -21.71 14.79
CA ILE A 430 1.65 -21.02 15.85
C ILE A 430 2.70 -21.94 16.48
N GLN A 431 2.35 -23.19 16.80
CA GLN A 431 3.31 -24.15 17.37
C GLN A 431 4.47 -24.45 16.42
N SER A 432 4.20 -24.64 15.14
CA SER A 432 5.22 -24.92 14.12
C SER A 432 6.24 -23.78 14.03
N GLU A 433 5.75 -22.53 13.94
CA GLU A 433 6.60 -21.35 13.87
C GLU A 433 7.37 -21.11 15.17
N MET A 434 6.75 -21.33 16.34
CA MET A 434 7.45 -21.21 17.62
C MET A 434 8.59 -22.21 17.73
N VAL A 435 8.38 -23.47 17.34
CA VAL A 435 9.44 -24.48 17.36
C VAL A 435 10.58 -24.10 16.43
N SER A 436 10.26 -23.64 15.22
CA SER A 436 11.25 -23.24 14.22
C SER A 436 12.09 -22.05 14.67
N GLU A 437 11.44 -20.97 15.12
CA GLU A 437 12.11 -19.70 15.41
C GLU A 437 12.79 -19.70 16.80
N LEU A 438 12.20 -20.37 17.79
CA LEU A 438 12.70 -20.38 19.18
C LEU A 438 13.76 -21.45 19.45
N GLY A 439 13.84 -22.50 18.60
CA GLY A 439 14.76 -23.62 18.81
C GLY A 439 14.54 -24.34 20.15
N THR A 440 13.30 -24.36 20.64
CA THR A 440 12.90 -25.05 21.87
C THR A 440 12.35 -26.43 21.57
N ARG A 441 12.35 -27.32 22.58
CA ARG A 441 11.69 -28.62 22.47
C ARG A 441 10.22 -28.45 22.09
N ASN A 442 9.79 -29.14 21.04
CA ASN A 442 8.39 -29.20 20.64
C ASN A 442 7.60 -30.06 21.63
N ARG A 443 6.64 -29.46 22.35
CA ARG A 443 5.75 -30.16 23.27
C ARG A 443 4.35 -30.39 22.69
N GLY A 444 4.12 -29.95 21.45
CA GLY A 444 2.94 -30.24 20.65
C GLY A 444 1.79 -29.26 20.83
N VAL A 445 0.75 -29.52 20.06
CA VAL A 445 -0.54 -28.83 20.08
C VAL A 445 -1.51 -29.66 20.92
N LYS A 446 -2.21 -29.04 21.88
CA LYS A 446 -3.05 -29.77 22.84
C LYS A 446 -4.40 -29.11 23.04
N GLN A 447 -5.42 -29.92 23.26
CA GLN A 447 -6.72 -29.40 23.69
C GLN A 447 -6.68 -29.12 25.20
N ALA A 448 -7.16 -27.95 25.63
CA ALA A 448 -7.31 -27.60 27.04
C ALA A 448 -8.56 -26.75 27.29
N ASN A 449 -9.06 -26.78 28.53
CA ASN A 449 -10.25 -26.04 28.96
C ASN A 449 -9.92 -24.64 29.52
N TYR A 450 -8.82 -24.01 29.07
CA TYR A 450 -8.49 -22.66 29.49
C TYR A 450 -9.60 -21.69 29.09
N TYR A 451 -10.09 -20.90 30.05
CA TYR A 451 -11.32 -20.13 29.92
C TYR A 451 -11.30 -19.23 28.66
N VAL A 452 -10.19 -18.54 28.42
CA VAL A 452 -10.08 -17.55 27.35
C VAL A 452 -10.22 -18.14 25.96
N ILE A 453 -9.68 -19.33 25.69
CA ILE A 453 -9.83 -20.04 24.40
C ILE A 453 -11.11 -20.88 24.33
N LYS A 454 -11.67 -21.26 25.48
CA LYS A 454 -12.92 -22.03 25.55
C LYS A 454 -14.16 -21.18 25.27
N TYR A 455 -14.16 -19.92 25.69
CA TYR A 455 -15.33 -19.03 25.63
C TYR A 455 -15.23 -17.89 24.61
N THR A 456 -14.14 -17.82 23.84
CA THR A 456 -14.06 -17.04 22.61
C THR A 456 -14.76 -17.74 21.46
N LYS A 457 -15.49 -16.99 20.62
CA LYS A 457 -16.34 -17.54 19.55
C LYS A 457 -15.67 -17.61 18.16
N MET A 458 -14.42 -17.14 18.07
CA MET A 458 -13.58 -17.14 16.87
C MET A 458 -12.42 -18.14 17.03
N PRO A 459 -11.68 -18.47 15.96
CA PRO A 459 -10.44 -19.24 16.06
C PRO A 459 -9.54 -18.71 17.17
N SER A 460 -9.14 -19.58 18.09
CA SER A 460 -8.41 -19.17 19.29
C SER A 460 -7.28 -20.13 19.68
N ALA A 461 -6.16 -19.56 20.14
CA ALA A 461 -5.01 -20.32 20.60
C ALA A 461 -4.38 -19.68 21.85
N LEU A 462 -3.75 -20.49 22.69
CA LEU A 462 -2.95 -20.05 23.83
C LEU A 462 -1.53 -20.60 23.66
N ALA A 463 -0.55 -19.72 23.49
CA ALA A 463 0.84 -20.06 23.27
C ALA A 463 1.63 -20.00 24.59
N GLU A 464 2.23 -21.12 24.98
CA GLU A 464 3.18 -21.21 26.08
C GLU A 464 4.61 -21.14 25.54
N LEU A 465 5.29 -20.01 25.79
CA LEU A 465 6.54 -19.70 25.11
C LEU A 465 7.69 -20.63 25.51
N ALA A 466 7.86 -20.84 26.82
CA ALA A 466 8.88 -21.72 27.43
C ALA A 466 8.57 -21.89 28.93
N PHE A 467 9.38 -22.66 29.67
CA PHE A 467 9.19 -22.86 31.12
C PHE A 467 10.01 -21.87 31.97
N ALA A 468 9.35 -21.03 32.78
CA ALA A 468 10.02 -20.13 33.72
C ALA A 468 10.80 -20.87 34.82
N THR A 469 10.41 -22.10 35.16
CA THR A 469 11.05 -22.91 36.22
C THR A 469 12.30 -23.67 35.74
N ASN A 470 12.49 -23.83 34.43
CA ASN A 470 13.70 -24.40 33.87
C ASN A 470 14.73 -23.31 33.58
N SER A 471 15.96 -23.46 34.09
CA SER A 471 16.98 -22.42 33.98
C SER A 471 17.39 -22.09 32.55
N GLY A 472 17.40 -23.07 31.64
CA GLY A 472 17.73 -22.87 30.22
C GLY A 472 16.64 -22.10 29.47
N ASP A 473 15.38 -22.45 29.69
CA ASP A 473 14.24 -21.71 29.14
C ASP A 473 14.08 -20.33 29.78
N ALA A 474 14.31 -20.19 31.09
CA ALA A 474 14.32 -18.91 31.78
C ALA A 474 15.39 -17.96 31.21
N ALA A 475 16.61 -18.44 30.96
CA ALA A 475 17.65 -17.62 30.34
C ALA A 475 17.22 -17.10 28.95
N LYS A 476 16.52 -17.93 28.16
CA LYS A 476 15.92 -17.51 26.89
C LYS A 476 14.83 -16.46 27.10
N LEU A 477 13.85 -16.71 27.97
CA LEU A 477 12.74 -15.80 28.26
C LEU A 477 13.20 -14.43 28.79
N GLY A 478 14.32 -14.38 29.51
CA GLY A 478 14.97 -13.15 29.95
C GLY A 478 15.53 -12.29 28.82
N SER A 479 15.84 -12.89 27.66
CA SER A 479 16.43 -12.22 26.49
C SER A 479 15.39 -11.46 25.67
N ALA A 480 15.65 -10.18 25.40
CA ALA A 480 14.83 -9.37 24.50
C ALA A 480 14.78 -9.93 23.07
N THR A 481 15.89 -10.52 22.58
CA THR A 481 15.95 -11.16 21.26
C THR A 481 15.02 -12.37 21.18
N TYR A 482 14.99 -13.20 22.24
CA TYR A 482 14.10 -14.36 22.28
C TYR A 482 12.62 -13.94 22.33
N ARG A 483 12.31 -12.87 23.08
CA ARG A 483 10.94 -12.31 23.12
C ARG A 483 10.50 -11.72 21.77
N ASP A 484 11.42 -11.12 21.01
CA ASP A 484 11.12 -10.69 19.64
C ASP A 484 10.87 -11.86 18.69
N LYS A 485 11.69 -12.91 18.81
CA LYS A 485 11.51 -14.17 18.10
C LYS A 485 10.17 -14.84 18.42
N ALA A 486 9.75 -14.85 19.68
CA ALA A 486 8.45 -15.38 20.09
C ALA A 486 7.29 -14.61 19.45
N ALA A 487 7.37 -13.27 19.48
CA ALA A 487 6.39 -12.42 18.82
C ALA A 487 6.36 -12.64 17.29
N LYS A 488 7.54 -12.80 16.66
CA LYS A 488 7.65 -13.11 15.23
C LYS A 488 7.01 -14.47 14.90
N ALA A 489 7.31 -15.51 15.67
CA ALA A 489 6.74 -16.83 15.48
C ALA A 489 5.21 -16.84 15.56
N ILE A 490 4.64 -16.16 16.56
CA ILE A 490 3.18 -16.04 16.69
C ILE A 490 2.60 -15.26 15.50
N PHE A 491 3.25 -14.16 15.09
CA PHE A 491 2.86 -13.39 13.91
C PHE A 491 2.87 -14.23 12.62
N ASP A 492 3.94 -15.02 12.39
CA ASP A 492 4.07 -15.87 11.21
C ASP A 492 3.03 -17.00 11.23
N GLY A 493 2.73 -17.55 12.41
CA GLY A 493 1.69 -18.55 12.60
C GLY A 493 0.29 -18.03 12.28
N ILE A 494 -0.05 -16.82 12.77
CA ILE A 494 -1.31 -16.14 12.44
C ILE A 494 -1.38 -15.83 10.94
N SER A 495 -0.30 -15.29 10.37
CA SER A 495 -0.26 -14.92 8.95
C SER A 495 -0.41 -16.13 8.03
N THR A 496 0.24 -17.25 8.38
CA THR A 496 0.13 -18.51 7.64
C THR A 496 -1.29 -19.08 7.74
N TYR A 497 -1.86 -19.12 8.94
CA TYR A 497 -3.25 -19.54 9.15
C TYR A 497 -4.21 -18.72 8.26
N TRP A 498 -4.09 -17.40 8.31
CA TRP A 498 -4.98 -16.49 7.59
C TRP A 498 -4.90 -16.69 6.07
N SER A 499 -3.70 -16.76 5.51
CA SER A 499 -3.49 -17.00 4.06
C SER A 499 -3.99 -18.35 3.53
N LYS A 500 -4.42 -19.28 4.40
CA LYS A 500 -5.04 -20.56 4.00
C LYS A 500 -6.57 -20.51 4.08
N HIS A 501 -7.12 -19.45 4.63
CA HIS A 501 -8.54 -19.29 4.98
C HIS A 501 -9.19 -18.06 4.33
N ASP A 502 -8.40 -17.25 3.62
CA ASP A 502 -8.86 -16.19 2.72
C ASP A 502 -9.45 -16.74 1.40
#